data_AF-A0A1G2AS15-F1
#
_entry.id   AF-A0A1G2AS15-F1
#
_cell.length_a   1.000
_cell.length_b   1.000
_cell.length_c   1.000
_cell.angle_alpha   90.00
_cell.angle_beta   90.00
_cell.angle_gamma   90.00
#
_symmetry.space_group_name_H-M   'P 1'
#
loop_
_entity.id
_entity.type
_entity.pdbx_description
1 polymer ?
#
loop_
_entity_poly.entity_id
_entity_poly.type
_entity_poly.pdbx_seq_one_letter_code
_entity_poly.pdbx_strand_id
1 'polypeptide(L)'
;MDVVTSLAVLEHLSDRQQHLREVYRILKPNGRLLLTTPTPANKPLLELLAFRLHVTDATEISDHKCYMSDQDLRDLLAQAGFKQEKIKTSTWQLGLNNFVFALK
;
A
#
# COMPACT_ATOMS: atom_id res chain seq x y z
N MET A 1 3.51 12.13 -14.97
CA MET A 1 4.26 12.37 -13.72
C MET A 1 5.55 11.57 -13.73
N ASP A 2 6.62 12.16 -13.22
CA ASP A 2 7.92 11.48 -13.09
C ASP A 2 7.97 10.60 -11.82
N VAL A 3 7.26 11.03 -10.77
CA VAL A 3 7.06 10.27 -9.54
C VAL A 3 5.62 10.41 -9.07
N VAL A 4 5.04 9.34 -8.53
CA VAL A 4 3.76 9.34 -7.81
C VAL A 4 4.01 8.70 -6.45
N THR A 5 3.43 9.28 -5.39
CA THR A 5 3.46 8.74 -4.03
C THR A 5 2.03 8.35 -3.62
N SER A 6 1.89 7.20 -2.96
CA SER A 6 0.61 6.70 -2.41
C SER A 6 0.88 6.14 -1.02
N LEU A 7 0.85 6.98 0.00
CA LEU A 7 1.38 6.68 1.32
C LEU A 7 0.24 6.48 2.33
N ALA A 8 0.06 5.25 2.81
CA ALA A 8 -1.04 4.88 3.71
C ALA A 8 -2.43 5.26 3.14
N VAL A 9 -2.66 4.88 1.89
CA VAL A 9 -3.91 5.17 1.16
C VAL A 9 -4.62 3.89 0.73
N LEU A 10 -3.86 2.89 0.25
CA LEU A 10 -4.42 1.75 -0.47
C LEU A 10 -5.30 0.85 0.42
N GLU A 11 -5.01 0.80 1.71
CA GLU A 11 -5.76 0.09 2.75
C GLU A 11 -7.19 0.63 2.93
N HIS A 12 -7.41 1.92 2.65
CA HIS A 12 -8.70 2.61 2.77
C HIS A 12 -9.55 2.52 1.49
N LEU A 13 -8.96 2.16 0.35
CA LEU A 13 -9.66 2.17 -0.94
C LEU A 13 -10.49 0.91 -1.16
N SER A 14 -11.73 1.09 -1.63
CA SER A 14 -12.59 -0.03 -2.02
C SER A 14 -12.16 -0.62 -3.38
N ASP A 15 -11.79 0.22 -4.35
CA ASP A 15 -11.24 -0.20 -5.65
C ASP A 15 -9.76 0.17 -5.78
N ARG A 16 -8.92 -0.65 -5.15
CA ARG A 16 -7.46 -0.54 -5.17
C ARG A 16 -6.90 -0.70 -6.58
N GLN A 17 -7.51 -1.57 -7.38
CA GLN A 17 -7.04 -1.87 -8.71
C GLN A 17 -7.24 -0.68 -9.65
N GLN A 18 -8.38 0.00 -9.57
CA GLN A 18 -8.62 1.24 -10.31
C GLN A 18 -7.60 2.32 -9.94
N HIS A 19 -7.34 2.52 -8.64
CA HIS A 19 -6.33 3.48 -8.19
C HIS A 19 -4.95 3.19 -8.80
N LEU A 20 -4.49 1.94 -8.72
CA LEU A 20 -3.19 1.55 -9.26
C LEU A 20 -3.12 1.65 -10.80
N ARG A 21 -4.22 1.36 -11.52
CA ARG A 21 -4.32 1.61 -12.97
C ARG A 21 -4.19 3.09 -13.31
N GLU A 22 -4.84 3.97 -12.54
CA GLU A 22 -4.73 5.41 -12.74
C GLU A 22 -3.32 5.93 -12.44
N VAL A 23 -2.71 5.46 -11.35
CA VAL A 23 -1.29 5.72 -11.03
C VAL A 23 -0.40 5.32 -12.20
N TYR A 24 -0.57 4.09 -12.73
CA TYR A 24 0.20 3.63 -13.88
C TYR A 24 -0.05 4.52 -15.09
N ARG A 25 -1.30 4.87 -15.40
CA ARG A 25 -1.69 5.71 -16.55
C ARG A 25 -0.99 7.07 -16.53
N ILE A 26 -0.96 7.75 -15.38
CA ILE A 26 -0.39 9.10 -15.26
C ILE A 26 1.13 9.13 -15.20
N LEU A 27 1.79 8.01 -14.85
CA LEU A 27 3.25 7.92 -14.88
C LEU A 27 3.76 8.00 -16.33
N LYS A 28 4.81 8.80 -16.54
CA LYS A 28 5.59 8.79 -17.78
C LYS A 28 6.36 7.45 -17.88
N PRO A 29 6.84 7.06 -19.07
CA PRO A 29 7.85 5.98 -19.16
C PRO A 29 9.03 6.26 -18.23
N ASN A 30 9.51 5.24 -17.51
CA ASN A 30 10.52 5.35 -16.44
C ASN A 30 10.08 6.19 -15.21
N GLY A 31 8.79 6.51 -15.12
CA GLY A 31 8.19 7.10 -13.93
C GLY A 31 8.14 6.10 -12.78
N ARG A 32 8.17 6.61 -11.55
CA ARG A 32 8.30 5.80 -10.33
C ARG A 32 7.07 5.95 -9.42
N LEU A 33 6.59 4.83 -8.89
CA LEU A 33 5.63 4.80 -7.78
C LEU A 33 6.38 4.49 -6.48
N LEU A 34 6.11 5.29 -5.45
CA LEU A 34 6.43 4.98 -4.06
C LEU A 34 5.14 4.76 -3.28
N LEU A 35 4.99 3.59 -2.66
CA LEU A 35 3.76 3.23 -1.96
C LEU A 35 4.05 2.65 -0.58
N THR A 36 3.25 3.02 0.41
CA THR A 36 3.25 2.41 1.74
C THR A 36 1.85 1.98 2.13
N THR A 37 1.75 0.89 2.88
CA THR A 37 0.50 0.34 3.43
C THR A 37 0.87 -0.61 4.57
N PRO A 38 0.07 -0.71 5.64
CA PRO A 38 0.36 -1.62 6.74
C PRO A 38 0.43 -3.08 6.26
N THR A 39 1.28 -3.87 6.90
CA THR A 39 1.30 -5.32 6.72
C THR A 39 0.14 -5.97 7.49
N PRO A 40 -0.26 -7.20 7.14
CA PRO A 40 -1.25 -7.95 7.92
C PRO A 40 -0.84 -8.13 9.39
N ALA A 41 0.47 -8.21 9.67
CA ALA A 41 1.00 -8.33 11.02
C ALA A 41 0.73 -7.09 11.89
N ASN A 42 0.51 -5.92 11.29
CA ASN A 42 0.24 -4.68 12.02
C ASN A 42 -1.22 -4.55 12.47
N LYS A 43 -2.14 -5.27 11.83
CA LYS A 43 -3.56 -5.25 12.19
C LYS A 43 -3.81 -5.43 13.70
N PRO A 44 -3.36 -6.51 14.37
CA PRO A 44 -3.65 -6.71 15.79
C PRO A 44 -3.06 -5.60 16.68
N LEU A 45 -1.91 -5.04 16.31
CA LEU A 45 -1.30 -3.94 17.04
C LEU A 45 -2.11 -2.66 16.91
N LEU A 46 -2.54 -2.31 15.69
CA LEU A 46 -3.38 -1.14 15.44
C LEU A 46 -4.74 -1.25 16.13
N GLU A 47 -5.36 -2.43 16.09
CA GLU A 47 -6.63 -2.68 16.80
C GLU A 47 -6.48 -2.54 18.32
N LEU A 48 -5.38 -3.02 18.90
CA LEU A 48 -5.08 -2.84 20.32
C LEU A 48 -4.92 -1.35 20.67
N LEU A 49 -4.10 -0.64 19.90
CA LEU A 49 -3.84 0.79 20.11
C LEU A 49 -5.11 1.63 19.97
N ALA A 50 -5.98 1.30 19.03
CA ALA A 50 -7.22 2.03 18.77
C ALA A 50 -8.35 1.68 19.75
N PHE A 51 -8.73 0.41 19.86
CA PHE A 51 -9.97 -0.01 20.53
C PHE A 51 -9.81 -0.37 22.01
N ARG A 52 -8.57 -0.47 22.51
CA ARG A 52 -8.30 -0.77 23.93
C ARG A 52 -7.56 0.37 24.60
N LEU A 53 -6.48 0.84 23.97
CA LEU A 53 -5.61 1.84 24.56
C LEU A 53 -6.00 3.28 24.17
N HIS A 54 -6.83 3.46 23.14
CA HIS A 54 -7.28 4.77 22.64
C HIS A 54 -6.12 5.73 22.32
N VAL A 55 -5.00 5.17 21.85
CA VAL A 55 -3.79 5.92 21.46
C VAL A 55 -3.90 6.44 20.02
N THR A 56 -4.66 5.74 19.18
CA THR A 56 -4.93 6.09 17.78
C THR A 56 -6.42 6.15 17.52
N ASP A 57 -6.85 6.90 16.51
CA ASP A 57 -8.28 7.04 16.19
C ASP A 57 -8.88 5.70 15.74
N ALA A 58 -9.92 5.28 16.43
CA ALA A 58 -10.66 4.06 16.13
C ALA A 58 -11.42 4.14 14.81
N THR A 59 -11.83 5.33 14.35
CA THR A 59 -12.55 5.47 13.08
C THR A 59 -11.63 5.19 11.90
N GLU A 60 -10.38 5.68 11.96
CA GLU A 60 -9.36 5.45 10.93
C GLU A 60 -9.02 3.97 10.80
N ILE A 61 -8.77 3.29 11.93
CA ILE A 61 -8.47 1.85 11.93
C ILE A 61 -9.68 1.02 11.47
N SER A 62 -10.90 1.47 11.76
CA SER A 62 -12.11 0.80 11.27
C SER A 62 -12.31 0.94 9.76
N ASP A 63 -11.79 2.00 9.14
CA ASP A 63 -11.85 2.21 7.69
C ASP A 63 -10.78 1.40 6.92
N HIS A 64 -9.88 0.69 7.62
CA HIS A 64 -8.98 -0.26 6.97
C HIS A 64 -9.75 -1.44 6.39
N LYS A 65 -10.02 -1.40 5.09
CA LYS A 65 -10.80 -2.42 4.38
C LYS A 65 -10.02 -3.70 4.11
N CYS A 66 -8.69 -3.60 4.01
CA CYS A 66 -7.83 -4.75 3.73
C CYS A 66 -6.40 -4.49 4.21
N TYR A 67 -5.73 -5.57 4.58
CA TYR A 67 -4.29 -5.61 4.79
C TYR A 67 -3.68 -6.51 3.73
N MET A 68 -2.65 -6.03 3.05
CA MET A 68 -2.07 -6.71 1.90
C MET A 68 -0.69 -7.26 2.24
N SER A 69 -0.47 -8.53 1.90
CA SER A 69 0.85 -9.14 1.95
C SER A 69 1.74 -8.60 0.83
N ASP A 70 3.03 -8.96 0.90
CA ASP A 70 3.99 -8.67 -0.16
C ASP A 70 3.53 -9.15 -1.54
N GLN A 71 3.00 -10.38 -1.57
CA GLN A 71 2.54 -11.03 -2.79
C GLN A 71 1.29 -10.33 -3.35
N ASP A 72 0.33 -9.99 -2.49
CA ASP A 72 -0.88 -9.26 -2.91
C ASP A 72 -0.52 -7.93 -3.60
N LEU A 73 0.45 -7.19 -3.03
CA LEU A 73 0.91 -5.92 -3.60
C LEU A 73 1.55 -6.10 -4.96
N ARG A 74 2.44 -7.10 -5.10
CA ARG A 74 3.08 -7.43 -6.38
C ARG A 74 2.05 -7.79 -7.45
N ASP A 75 1.06 -8.60 -7.09
CA ASP A 75 0.02 -9.04 -8.01
C ASP A 75 -0.92 -7.89 -8.44
N LEU A 76 -1.35 -7.04 -7.50
CA LEU A 76 -2.15 -5.84 -7.82
C LEU A 76 -1.41 -4.89 -8.75
N LEU A 77 -0.12 -4.64 -8.50
CA LEU A 77 0.72 -3.79 -9.34
C LEU A 77 0.97 -4.39 -10.71
N ALA A 78 1.22 -5.70 -10.78
CA ALA A 78 1.36 -6.39 -12.05
C ALA A 78 0.09 -6.29 -12.90
N GLN A 79 -1.08 -6.52 -12.27
CA GLN A 79 -2.39 -6.34 -12.91
C GLN A 79 -2.66 -4.89 -13.33
N ALA A 80 -2.00 -3.91 -12.71
CA ALA A 80 -2.13 -2.49 -13.08
C ALA A 80 -1.25 -2.09 -14.27
N GLY A 81 -0.34 -2.96 -14.70
CA GLY A 81 0.53 -2.77 -15.86
C GLY A 81 2.03 -2.64 -15.52
N PHE A 82 2.41 -2.67 -14.24
CA PHE A 82 3.83 -2.74 -13.88
C PHE A 82 4.39 -4.13 -14.20
N LYS A 83 5.67 -4.20 -14.59
CA LYS A 83 6.34 -5.48 -14.81
C LYS A 83 6.85 -6.04 -13.48
N GLN A 84 6.68 -7.34 -13.24
CA GLN A 84 7.06 -7.98 -11.96
C GLN A 84 8.53 -7.74 -11.58
N GLU A 85 9.44 -7.80 -12.56
CA GLU A 85 10.88 -7.54 -12.36
C GLU A 85 11.22 -6.08 -12.01
N LYS A 86 10.29 -5.15 -12.25
CA LYS A 86 10.40 -3.72 -11.92
C LYS A 86 9.71 -3.36 -10.61
N ILE A 87 9.16 -4.33 -9.88
CA ILE A 87 8.52 -4.14 -8.59
C ILE A 87 9.46 -4.61 -7.48
N LYS A 88 9.82 -3.68 -6.61
CA LYS A 88 10.60 -3.94 -5.39
C LYS A 88 9.73 -3.65 -4.19
N THR A 89 9.73 -4.59 -3.26
CA THR A 89 9.00 -4.47 -2.01
C THR A 89 9.96 -4.75 -0.86
N SER A 90 9.72 -4.08 0.25
CA SER A 90 10.42 -4.29 1.52
C SER A 90 9.48 -3.95 2.66
N THR A 91 9.90 -4.26 3.88
CA THR A 91 9.17 -3.85 5.08
C THR A 91 10.02 -2.97 5.96
N TRP A 92 9.37 -2.14 6.75
CA TRP A 92 9.98 -1.25 7.73
C TRP A 92 9.09 -1.18 9.00
N GLN A 93 9.54 -0.46 10.04
CA GLN A 93 8.91 -0.50 11.38
C GLN A 93 8.75 -1.94 11.90
N LEU A 94 9.86 -2.70 11.92
CA LEU A 94 9.88 -4.09 12.41
C LEU A 94 8.92 -5.04 11.65
N GLY A 95 8.69 -4.79 10.36
CA GLY A 95 7.80 -5.62 9.55
C GLY A 95 6.33 -5.24 9.63
N LEU A 96 5.99 -4.12 10.26
CA LEU A 96 4.61 -3.66 10.46
C LEU A 96 4.12 -2.77 9.31
N ASN A 97 5.00 -2.37 8.40
CA ASN A 97 4.64 -1.53 7.28
C ASN A 97 5.34 -1.99 6.00
N ASN A 98 4.61 -2.01 4.89
CA ASN A 98 5.16 -2.27 3.57
C ASN A 98 5.72 -0.98 2.98
N PHE A 99 6.81 -1.11 2.23
CA PHE A 99 7.32 -0.11 1.32
C PHE A 99 7.47 -0.72 -0.06
N VAL A 100 6.91 -0.04 -1.06
CA VAL A 100 6.94 -0.49 -2.44
C VAL A 100 7.57 0.59 -3.31
N PHE A 101 8.49 0.16 -4.17
CA PHE A 101 9.01 0.91 -5.29
C PHE A 101 8.64 0.18 -6.59
N ALA A 102 7.93 0.84 -7.49
CA ALA A 102 7.61 0.28 -8.81
C ALA A 102 8.00 1.26 -9.93
N LEU A 103 8.68 0.73 -10.96
CA LEU A 103 9.09 1.49 -12.14
C LEU A 103 8.19 1.15 -13.33
N LYS A 104 7.65 2.17 -14.02
CA LYS A 104 6.94 2.00 -15.30
C LYS A 104 7.94 1.76 -16.44
#